data_AF-A0A1I3XJN2-F1
#
_entry.id   AF-A0A1I3XJN2-F1
#
_cell.length_a   1.000
_cell.length_b   1.000
_cell.length_c   1.000
_cell.angle_alpha   90.00
_cell.angle_beta   90.00
_cell.angle_gamma   90.00
#
_symmetry.space_group_name_H-M   'P 1'
#
loop_
_entity.id
_entity.type
_entity.pdbx_description
1 polymer ?
#
loop_
_entity_poly.entity_id
_entity_poly.type
_entity_poly.pdbx_seq_one_letter_code
_entity_poly.pdbx_strand_id
1 'polypeptide(L)'
;MAPAVLPGLCRVALESAFVEMARRRLLTADADHDAVERRISEARRSSAIAAVALGVESNEVVGWLNDNVGGWAGDVFRACNRGAHTQGAFEAAFRGTGKDPIEYVTKLARHLREVN
;
A
#
# COMPACT_ATOMS: atom_id res chain seq x y z
N MET A 1 25.50 8.75 -1.49
CA MET A 1 24.33 9.46 -0.92
C MET A 1 23.08 8.70 -1.36
N ALA A 2 22.42 7.94 -0.49
CA ALA A 2 21.23 7.15 -0.88
C ALA A 2 20.05 7.38 0.10
N PRO A 3 19.54 8.61 0.23
CA PRO A 3 18.46 8.95 1.17
C PRO A 3 17.06 8.40 0.77
N ALA A 4 16.91 7.69 -0.36
CA ALA A 4 15.61 7.24 -0.87
C ALA A 4 15.42 5.71 -0.88
N VAL A 5 16.39 4.93 -0.40
CA VAL A 5 16.33 3.46 -0.47
C VAL A 5 15.24 2.89 0.43
N LEU A 6 15.16 3.36 1.68
CA LEU A 6 14.17 2.86 2.64
C LEU A 6 12.72 3.16 2.23
N PRO A 7 12.34 4.40 1.84
CA PRO A 7 11.00 4.67 1.32
C PRO A 7 10.65 3.86 0.07
N GLY A 8 11.62 3.65 -0.83
CA GLY A 8 11.44 2.83 -2.03
C GLY A 8 11.15 1.36 -1.70
N LEU A 9 11.89 0.78 -0.76
CA LEU A 9 11.68 -0.60 -0.31
C LEU A 9 10.33 -0.77 0.41
N CYS A 10 9.98 0.16 1.30
CA CYS A 10 8.69 0.14 1.98
C CYS A 10 7.51 0.25 1.01
N ARG A 11 7.65 1.08 -0.04
CA ARG A 11 6.66 1.19 -1.12
C ARG A 11 6.52 -0.13 -1.89
N VAL A 12 7.63 -0.75 -2.32
CA VAL A 12 7.59 -2.03 -3.06
C VAL A 12 6.97 -3.14 -2.22
N ALA A 13 7.26 -3.18 -0.91
CA ALA A 13 6.67 -4.15 0.00
C ALA A 13 5.14 -4.00 0.09
N LEU A 14 4.64 -2.76 0.18
CA LEU A 14 3.20 -2.49 0.18
C LEU A 14 2.55 -2.80 -1.17
N GLU A 15 3.17 -2.38 -2.28
CA GLU A 15 2.67 -2.68 -3.62
C GLU A 15 2.55 -4.19 -3.83
N SER A 16 3.56 -4.97 -3.41
CA SER A 16 3.51 -6.44 -3.47
C SER A 16 2.35 -7.01 -2.65
N ALA A 17 2.12 -6.50 -1.43
CA ALA A 17 1.02 -6.96 -0.59
C ALA A 17 -0.36 -6.66 -1.22
N PHE A 18 -0.54 -5.47 -1.82
CA PHE A 18 -1.78 -5.15 -2.53
C PHE A 18 -1.98 -5.99 -3.79
N VAL A 19 -0.91 -6.27 -4.56
CA VAL A 19 -1.00 -7.18 -5.73
C VAL A 19 -1.42 -8.58 -5.30
N GLU A 20 -0.83 -9.12 -4.22
CA GLU A 20 -1.22 -10.42 -3.67
C GLU A 20 -2.71 -10.44 -3.26
N MET A 21 -3.17 -9.40 -2.57
CA MET A 21 -4.58 -9.25 -2.16
C MET A 21 -5.52 -9.15 -3.37
N ALA A 22 -5.19 -8.31 -4.35
CA ALA A 22 -5.97 -8.14 -5.57
C ALA A 22 -6.13 -9.47 -6.33
N ARG A 23 -5.03 -10.22 -6.49
CA ARG A 23 -5.05 -11.55 -7.13
C ARG A 23 -6.00 -12.50 -6.41
N ARG A 24 -5.90 -12.61 -5.07
CA ARG A 24 -6.77 -13.51 -4.28
C ARG A 24 -8.24 -13.13 -4.40
N ARG A 25 -8.55 -11.85 -4.28
CA ARG A 25 -9.91 -11.33 -4.36
C ARG A 25 -10.54 -11.63 -5.72
N LEU A 26 -9.79 -11.40 -6.79
CA LEU A 26 -10.30 -11.54 -8.15
C LEU A 26 -10.40 -13.01 -8.59
N LEU A 27 -9.48 -13.88 -8.15
CA LEU A 27 -9.62 -15.34 -8.30
C LEU A 27 -10.85 -15.87 -7.57
N THR A 28 -11.20 -15.30 -6.42
CA THR A 28 -12.40 -15.70 -5.66
C THR A 28 -13.69 -15.17 -6.31
N ALA A 29 -13.61 -14.08 -7.08
CA ALA A 29 -14.74 -13.45 -7.75
C ALA A 29 -15.03 -14.03 -9.15
N ASP A 30 -14.39 -15.15 -9.53
CA ASP A 30 -14.43 -15.74 -10.89
C ASP A 30 -14.08 -14.74 -12.00
N ALA A 31 -13.29 -13.71 -11.66
CA ALA A 31 -12.87 -12.72 -12.63
C ALA A 31 -11.79 -13.33 -13.53
N ASP A 32 -11.89 -13.04 -14.83
CA ASP A 32 -10.90 -13.43 -15.83
C ASP A 32 -9.50 -12.96 -15.41
N HIS A 33 -8.58 -13.90 -15.21
CA HIS A 33 -7.24 -13.65 -14.69
C HIS A 33 -6.46 -12.65 -15.56
N ASP A 34 -6.66 -12.66 -16.87
CA ASP A 34 -5.99 -11.73 -17.78
C ASP A 34 -6.55 -10.31 -17.65
N ALA A 35 -7.86 -10.15 -17.41
CA ALA A 35 -8.44 -8.85 -17.08
C ALA A 35 -7.91 -8.29 -15.75
N VAL A 36 -7.63 -9.15 -14.77
CA VAL A 36 -7.04 -8.80 -13.47
C VAL A 36 -5.61 -8.31 -13.63
N GLU A 37 -4.75 -9.13 -14.24
CA GLU A 37 -3.34 -8.78 -14.43
C GLU A 37 -3.19 -7.56 -15.33
N ARG A 38 -4.09 -7.37 -16.30
CA ARG A 38 -4.14 -6.13 -17.10
C ARG A 38 -4.48 -4.91 -16.24
N ARG A 39 -5.51 -4.96 -15.39
CA ARG A 39 -5.83 -3.85 -14.47
C ARG A 39 -4.69 -3.55 -13.50
N ILE A 40 -4.00 -4.57 -13.01
CA ILE A 40 -2.82 -4.42 -12.14
C ILE A 40 -1.63 -3.83 -12.92
N SER A 41 -1.38 -4.29 -14.14
CA SER A 41 -0.28 -3.81 -15.01
C SER A 41 -0.51 -2.36 -15.48
N GLU A 42 -1.76 -1.98 -15.74
CA GLU A 42 -2.16 -0.63 -16.12
C GLU A 42 -2.12 0.34 -14.91
N ALA A 43 -2.24 -0.18 -13.69
CA ALA A 43 -2.14 0.59 -12.45
C ALA A 43 -0.68 1.01 -12.16
N ARG A 44 -0.19 2.02 -12.89
CA ARG A 44 1.18 2.56 -12.74
C ARG A 44 1.45 3.29 -11.42
N ARG A 45 0.47 3.41 -10.52
CA ARG A 45 0.54 4.15 -9.26
C ARG A 45 0.12 3.25 -8.10
N SER A 46 0.83 3.34 -6.97
CA SER A 46 0.58 2.53 -5.77
C SER A 46 -0.87 2.65 -5.26
N SER A 47 -1.49 3.83 -5.42
CA SER A 47 -2.90 4.07 -5.10
C SER A 47 -3.87 3.34 -6.00
N ALA A 48 -3.55 3.16 -7.28
CA ALA A 48 -4.40 2.43 -8.20
C ALA A 48 -4.33 0.92 -7.93
N ILE A 49 -3.15 0.39 -7.58
CA ILE A 49 -3.00 -1.02 -7.16
C ILE A 49 -3.79 -1.27 -5.87
N ALA A 50 -3.66 -0.38 -4.88
CA ALA A 50 -4.42 -0.48 -3.63
C ALA A 50 -5.93 -0.38 -3.86
N ALA A 51 -6.39 0.52 -4.72
CA ALA A 51 -7.80 0.67 -5.09
C ALA A 51 -8.39 -0.63 -5.67
N VAL A 52 -7.66 -1.27 -6.59
CA VAL A 52 -8.05 -2.56 -7.17
C VAL A 52 -8.10 -3.65 -6.09
N ALA A 53 -7.09 -3.71 -5.21
CA ALA A 53 -7.03 -4.70 -4.14
C ALA A 53 -8.20 -4.57 -3.15
N LEU A 54 -8.55 -3.34 -2.79
CA LEU A 54 -9.59 -3.03 -1.82
C LEU A 54 -10.99 -2.99 -2.43
N GLY A 55 -11.11 -2.89 -3.76
CA GLY A 55 -12.38 -2.76 -4.46
C GLY A 55 -13.04 -1.38 -4.26
N VAL A 56 -12.22 -0.32 -4.16
CA VAL A 56 -12.66 1.07 -3.96
C VAL A 56 -12.02 1.99 -4.99
N GLU A 57 -12.41 3.26 -5.05
CA GLU A 57 -11.74 4.24 -5.90
C GLU A 57 -10.39 4.70 -5.33
N SER A 58 -9.48 5.18 -6.19
CA SER A 58 -8.12 5.58 -5.78
C SER A 58 -8.06 6.66 -4.70
N ASN A 59 -9.04 7.56 -4.66
CA ASN A 59 -9.17 8.60 -3.64
C ASN A 59 -9.74 8.07 -2.32
N GLU A 60 -10.33 6.88 -2.31
CA GLU A 60 -10.96 6.26 -1.13
C GLU A 60 -10.01 5.34 -0.37
N VAL A 61 -8.91 4.89 -0.98
CA VAL A 61 -7.92 3.96 -0.40
C VAL A 61 -7.52 4.35 1.03
N VAL A 62 -7.22 5.63 1.26
CA VAL A 62 -6.79 6.07 2.59
C VAL A 62 -7.94 6.08 3.60
N GLY A 63 -9.14 6.46 3.16
CA GLY A 63 -10.34 6.38 4.00
C GLY A 63 -10.62 4.93 4.40
N TRP A 64 -10.60 4.02 3.42
CA TRP A 64 -10.77 2.60 3.65
C TRP A 64 -9.75 2.04 4.66
N LEU A 65 -8.46 2.38 4.50
CA LEU A 65 -7.41 1.95 5.43
C LEU A 65 -7.63 2.48 6.84
N ASN A 66 -8.03 3.75 6.96
CA ASN A 66 -8.33 4.35 8.26
C ASN A 66 -9.48 3.66 8.97
N ASP A 67 -10.54 3.32 8.23
CA ASP A 67 -11.77 2.77 8.80
C ASP A 67 -11.65 1.27 9.10
N ASN A 68 -10.94 0.50 8.26
CA ASN A 68 -10.88 -0.97 8.36
C ASN A 68 -9.63 -1.49 9.09
N VAL A 69 -8.53 -0.73 9.10
CA VAL A 69 -7.25 -1.13 9.72
C VAL A 69 -6.85 -0.18 10.86
N GLY A 70 -7.25 1.08 10.75
CA GLY A 70 -6.99 2.15 11.72
C GLY A 70 -6.19 3.30 11.10
N GLY A 71 -6.30 4.49 11.70
CA GLY A 71 -5.65 5.72 11.18
C GLY A 71 -4.14 5.60 10.92
N TRP A 72 -3.46 4.74 11.68
CA TRP A 72 -2.03 4.45 11.48
C TRP A 72 -1.72 3.85 10.10
N ALA A 73 -2.65 3.07 9.52
CA ALA A 73 -2.45 2.42 8.23
C ALA A 73 -2.52 3.43 7.07
N GLY A 74 -3.46 4.37 7.13
CA GLY A 74 -3.53 5.46 6.16
C GLY A 74 -2.30 6.38 6.21
N ASP A 75 -1.78 6.64 7.41
CA ASP A 75 -0.55 7.43 7.58
C ASP A 75 0.68 6.72 7.00
N VAL A 76 0.83 5.41 7.25
CA VAL A 76 1.91 4.59 6.67
C VAL A 76 1.83 4.56 5.15
N PHE A 77 0.63 4.35 4.60
CA PHE A 77 0.42 4.35 3.15
C PHE A 77 0.78 5.71 2.53
N ARG A 78 0.32 6.81 3.13
CA ARG A 78 0.68 8.17 2.68
C ARG A 78 2.17 8.45 2.80
N ALA A 79 2.82 7.96 3.86
CA ALA A 79 4.27 8.14 4.05
C ALA A 79 5.05 7.41 2.97
N CYS A 80 4.71 6.15 2.65
CA CYS A 80 5.35 5.39 1.59
C CYS A 80 5.11 5.99 0.20
N ASN A 81 3.88 6.45 -0.06
CA ASN A 81 3.52 7.03 -1.37
C ASN A 81 4.18 8.40 -1.58
N ARG A 82 4.20 9.28 -0.56
CA ARG A 82 4.84 10.62 -0.64
C ARG A 82 6.36 10.56 -0.52
N GLY A 83 6.91 9.64 0.26
CA GLY A 83 8.34 9.47 0.47
C GLY A 83 9.13 9.15 -0.80
N ALA A 84 8.47 8.57 -1.80
CA ALA A 84 9.04 8.35 -3.13
C ALA A 84 9.16 9.64 -3.99
N HIS A 85 8.39 10.69 -3.67
CA HIS A 85 8.32 11.94 -4.43
C HIS A 85 8.95 13.13 -3.70
N THR A 86 9.00 13.10 -2.37
CA THR A 86 9.51 14.20 -1.54
C THR A 86 10.53 13.67 -0.54
N GLN A 87 11.78 14.07 -0.72
CA GLN A 87 12.88 13.70 0.16
C GLN A 87 12.60 14.15 1.60
N GLY A 88 12.71 13.23 2.56
CA GLY A 88 12.47 13.52 3.98
C GLY A 88 11.00 13.42 4.43
N ALA A 89 10.04 13.27 3.51
CA ALA A 89 8.61 13.15 3.88
C ALA A 89 8.30 11.83 4.58
N PHE A 90 9.03 10.77 4.24
CA PHE A 90 8.92 9.48 4.91
C PHE A 90 9.44 9.58 6.35
N GLU A 91 10.66 10.08 6.54
CA GLU A 91 11.28 10.26 7.85
C GLU A 91 10.47 11.22 8.73
N ALA A 92 9.92 12.30 8.15
CA ALA A 92 9.07 13.25 8.87
C ALA A 92 7.78 12.60 9.40
N ALA A 93 7.21 11.62 8.69
CA ALA A 93 6.00 10.92 9.13
C ALA A 93 6.23 10.03 10.36
N PHE A 94 7.45 9.56 10.58
CA PHE A 94 7.80 8.69 11.72
C PHE A 94 8.60 9.42 12.81
N ARG A 95 9.21 10.57 12.51
CA ARG A 95 10.02 11.36 13.46
C ARG A 95 9.20 11.74 14.69
N GLY A 96 9.74 11.43 15.88
CA GLY A 96 9.13 11.80 17.16
C GLY A 96 7.89 10.99 17.54
N THR A 97 7.48 10.02 16.73
CA THR A 97 6.32 9.17 17.01
C THR A 97 6.66 7.93 17.85
N GLY A 98 7.95 7.59 17.95
CA GLY A 98 8.42 6.33 18.56
C GLY A 98 8.11 5.08 17.73
N LYS A 99 7.53 5.24 16.52
CA LYS A 99 7.13 4.14 15.64
C LYS A 99 8.26 3.80 14.68
N ASP A 100 8.60 2.51 14.60
CA ASP A 100 9.54 2.02 13.60
C ASP A 100 8.84 1.89 12.23
N PRO A 101 9.35 2.53 11.17
CA PRO A 101 8.72 2.49 9.86
C PRO A 101 8.68 1.08 9.25
N ILE A 102 9.70 0.25 9.47
CA ILE A 102 9.76 -1.12 8.95
C ILE A 102 8.73 -1.97 9.67
N GLU A 103 8.62 -1.85 11.00
CA GLU A 103 7.63 -2.55 11.81
C GLU A 103 6.21 -2.25 11.32
N TYR A 104 5.87 -0.97 11.16
CA TYR A 104 4.53 -0.54 10.78
C TYR A 104 4.18 -0.91 9.33
N VAL A 105 5.13 -0.82 8.40
CA VAL A 105 4.94 -1.30 7.02
C VAL A 105 4.75 -2.81 6.99
N THR A 106 5.55 -3.55 7.75
CA THR A 106 5.44 -5.02 7.84
C THR A 106 4.11 -5.42 8.46
N LYS A 107 3.67 -4.71 9.50
CA LYS A 107 2.37 -4.92 10.15
C LYS A 107 1.22 -4.69 9.17
N LEU A 108 1.27 -3.60 8.39
CA LEU A 108 0.25 -3.33 7.37
C LEU A 108 0.26 -4.40 6.27
N ALA A 109 1.43 -4.74 5.72
CA ALA A 109 1.55 -5.76 4.68
C ALA A 109 1.06 -7.14 5.15
N ARG A 110 1.33 -7.50 6.41
CA ARG A 110 0.79 -8.72 7.02
C ARG A 110 -0.73 -8.68 7.10
N HIS A 111 -1.29 -7.57 7.61
CA HIS A 111 -2.74 -7.43 7.72
C HIS A 111 -3.43 -7.54 6.36
N LEU A 112 -2.90 -6.87 5.33
CA LEU A 112 -3.44 -6.97 3.96
C LEU A 112 -3.36 -8.38 3.36
N ARG A 113 -2.42 -9.22 3.83
CA ARG A 113 -2.31 -10.63 3.42
C ARG A 113 -3.23 -11.55 4.21
N GLU A 114 -3.73 -11.12 5.36
CA GLU A 114 -4.63 -11.88 6.21
C GLU A 114 -6.11 -11.55 5.94
N VAL A 115 -6.38 -10.32 5.46
CA VAL A 115 -7.71 -9.88 5.04
C VAL A 115 -8.03 -10.45 3.65
N ASN A 116 -9.18 -11.10 3.52
CA ASN A 116 -9.68 -11.77 2.32
C ASN A 116 -10.93 -11.04 1.80
#